data_AF-A0A497QCI2-F1
#
_entry.id   AF-A0A497QCI2-F1
#
_cell.length_a   1.000
_cell.length_b   1.000
_cell.length_c   1.000
_cell.angle_alpha   90.00
_cell.angle_beta   90.00
_cell.angle_gamma   90.00
#
_symmetry.space_group_name_H-M   'P 1'
#
loop_
_entity.id
_entity.type
_entity.pdbx_description
1 polymer ?
#
loop_
_entity_poly.entity_id
_entity_poly.type
_entity_poly.pdbx_seq_one_letter_code
_entity_poly.pdbx_strand_id
1 'polypeptide(L)'
;MLILMLIDRIISKFEQISKNIELIKKYFPNNEKDFSQLGLIKDGIYKRYEYSVELIIDIIAMINSHYKLGIPSNNLEIISNLKQNSIISSKTFDLIQGMKAFRNVLVHVYEKLDDILAYNNIKKSMDDFTLIEEEIMAFLKKNKKF
;
A
#
# COMPACT_ATOMS: atom_id res chain seq x y z
N MET A 1 16.25 4.96 -20.87
CA MET A 1 15.79 6.25 -20.32
C MET A 1 14.40 6.16 -19.68
N LEU A 2 13.37 5.67 -20.40
CA LEU A 2 11.99 5.57 -19.87
C LEU A 2 11.84 4.68 -18.62
N ILE A 3 12.51 3.52 -18.58
CA ILE A 3 12.47 2.59 -17.43
C ILE A 3 13.16 3.16 -16.19
N LEU A 4 14.23 3.95 -16.35
CA LEU A 4 14.91 4.59 -15.23
C LEU A 4 14.01 5.64 -14.60
N MET A 5 13.36 6.49 -15.41
CA MET A 5 12.38 7.46 -14.91
C MET A 5 11.19 6.81 -14.19
N LEU A 6 10.72 5.65 -14.66
CA LEU A 6 9.71 4.87 -13.94
C LEU A 6 10.20 4.44 -12.55
N ILE A 7 11.40 3.85 -12.50
CA ILE A 7 11.99 3.32 -11.28
C ILE A 7 12.23 4.45 -10.27
N ASP A 8 12.72 5.61 -10.70
CA ASP A 8 12.93 6.76 -9.81
C ASP A 8 11.62 7.25 -9.20
N ARG A 9 10.53 7.27 -9.98
CA ARG A 9 9.19 7.61 -9.47
C ARG A 9 8.65 6.58 -8.50
N ILE A 10 8.88 5.28 -8.75
CA ILE A 10 8.48 4.20 -7.85
C ILE A 10 9.25 4.28 -6.52
N ILE A 11 10.57 4.48 -6.58
CA ILE A 11 11.43 4.67 -5.39
C ILE A 11 10.93 5.86 -4.57
N SER A 12 10.68 7.01 -5.20
CA SER A 12 10.16 8.19 -4.51
C SER A 12 8.81 7.94 -3.82
N LYS A 13 7.94 7.10 -4.38
CA LYS A 13 6.68 6.71 -3.74
C LYS A 13 6.92 5.76 -2.56
N PHE A 14 7.83 4.79 -2.67
CA PHE A 14 8.20 3.93 -1.54
C PHE A 14 8.86 4.70 -0.40
N GLU A 15 9.72 5.68 -0.69
CA GLU A 15 10.27 6.57 0.34
C GLU A 15 9.18 7.35 1.08
N GLN A 16 8.14 7.79 0.38
CA GLN A 16 6.97 8.44 1.00
C GLN A 16 6.16 7.47 1.86
N ILE A 17 5.93 6.24 1.39
CA ILE A 17 5.28 5.18 2.17
C ILE A 17 6.09 4.92 3.45
N SER A 18 7.39 4.70 3.33
CA SER A 18 8.28 4.45 4.48
C SER A 18 8.19 5.56 5.52
N LYS A 19 8.30 6.84 5.10
CA LYS A 19 8.12 8.00 6.00
C LYS A 19 6.76 8.03 6.69
N ASN A 20 5.68 7.69 5.97
CA ASN A 20 4.35 7.62 6.57
C ASN A 20 4.25 6.49 7.60
N ILE A 21 4.80 5.30 7.30
CA ILE A 21 4.76 4.15 8.20
C ILE A 21 5.61 4.40 9.45
N GLU A 22 6.79 5.00 9.32
CA GLU A 22 7.61 5.43 10.46
C GLU A 22 6.86 6.43 11.35
N LEU A 23 6.16 7.40 10.74
CA LEU A 23 5.37 8.36 11.48
C LEU A 23 4.19 7.72 12.20
N ILE A 24 3.51 6.76 11.55
CA ILE A 24 2.45 5.97 12.20
C ILE A 24 3.07 5.22 13.39
N LYS A 25 4.15 4.44 13.17
CA LYS A 25 4.84 3.66 14.23
C LYS A 25 5.21 4.53 15.42
N LYS A 26 5.66 5.78 15.20
CA LYS A 26 6.01 6.73 16.27
C LYS A 26 4.82 7.10 17.18
N TYR A 27 3.61 7.21 16.63
CA TYR A 27 2.42 7.62 17.38
C TYR A 27 1.44 6.48 17.65
N PHE A 28 1.75 5.26 17.20
CA PHE A 28 0.89 4.09 17.36
C PHE A 28 1.10 3.48 18.76
N PRO A 29 0.03 3.32 19.56
CA PRO A 29 0.17 2.85 20.93
C PRO A 29 0.23 1.32 21.02
N ASN A 30 0.60 0.82 22.20
CA ASN A 30 0.78 -0.61 22.41
C ASN A 30 -0.52 -1.38 22.63
N ASN A 31 -1.66 -0.70 22.80
CA ASN A 31 -2.97 -1.31 23.00
C ASN A 31 -4.10 -0.50 22.34
N GLU A 32 -5.23 -1.16 22.13
CA GLU A 32 -6.43 -0.65 21.45
C GLU A 32 -7.11 0.48 22.23
N LYS A 33 -7.13 0.39 23.57
CA LYS A 33 -7.77 1.38 24.43
C LYS A 33 -7.12 2.76 24.24
N ASP A 34 -5.79 2.82 24.31
CA ASP A 34 -5.06 4.06 24.10
C ASP A 34 -5.24 4.58 22.67
N PHE A 35 -5.30 3.67 21.68
CA PHE A 35 -5.54 4.04 20.28
C PHE A 35 -6.87 4.78 20.11
N SER A 36 -7.95 4.27 20.70
CA SER A 36 -9.28 4.91 20.61
C SER A 36 -9.32 6.33 21.17
N GLN A 37 -8.43 6.66 22.12
CA GLN A 37 -8.38 7.94 22.83
C GLN A 37 -7.47 8.99 22.18
N LEU A 38 -6.81 8.68 21.05
CA LEU A 38 -5.83 9.55 20.40
C LEU A 38 -6.40 10.82 19.75
N GLY A 39 -7.72 10.93 19.59
CA GLY A 39 -8.36 12.08 18.93
C GLY A 39 -7.77 12.36 17.55
N LEU A 40 -7.36 13.61 17.29
CA LEU A 40 -6.77 14.03 16.02
C LEU A 40 -5.52 13.24 15.60
N ILE A 41 -4.77 12.67 16.55
CA ILE A 41 -3.60 11.83 16.21
C ILE A 41 -4.08 10.55 15.52
N LYS A 42 -5.23 9.99 15.93
CA LYS A 42 -5.87 8.83 15.29
C LYS A 42 -6.23 9.14 13.85
N ASP A 43 -6.89 10.28 13.63
CA ASP A 43 -7.26 10.75 12.28
C ASP A 43 -6.01 10.92 11.39
N GLY A 44 -4.92 11.45 11.98
CA GLY A 44 -3.63 11.54 11.31
C GLY A 44 -3.05 10.18 10.92
N ILE A 45 -3.12 9.19 11.80
CA ILE A 45 -2.70 7.81 11.52
C ILE A 45 -3.51 7.23 10.36
N TYR A 46 -4.84 7.38 10.40
CA TYR A 46 -5.72 6.91 9.34
C TYR A 46 -5.39 7.55 7.99
N LYS A 47 -5.19 8.88 7.97
CA LYS A 47 -4.86 9.58 6.73
C LYS A 47 -3.50 9.17 6.16
N ARG A 48 -2.51 8.95 7.02
CA ARG A 48 -1.18 8.46 6.61
C ARG A 48 -1.26 7.05 6.06
N TYR A 49 -2.06 6.18 6.69
CA TYR A 49 -2.28 4.82 6.21
C TYR A 49 -2.98 4.79 4.86
N GLU A 50 -4.10 5.52 4.73
CA GLU A 50 -4.85 5.67 3.49
C GLU A 50 -3.94 6.11 2.34
N TYR A 51 -3.16 7.16 2.57
CA TYR A 51 -2.25 7.69 1.57
C TYR A 51 -1.16 6.68 1.18
N SER A 52 -0.62 5.91 2.13
CA SER A 52 0.33 4.84 1.81
C SER A 52 -0.29 3.74 0.94
N VAL A 53 -1.55 3.36 1.18
CA VAL A 53 -2.26 2.38 0.33
C VAL A 53 -2.51 2.94 -1.08
N GLU A 54 -2.87 4.22 -1.20
CA GLU A 54 -3.01 4.89 -2.50
C GLU A 54 -1.69 4.89 -3.29
N LEU A 55 -0.57 5.17 -2.64
CA LEU A 55 0.74 5.12 -3.27
C LEU A 55 1.10 3.72 -3.78
N ILE A 56 0.70 2.65 -3.08
CA ILE A 56 0.85 1.27 -3.59
C ILE A 56 0.00 1.06 -4.84
N ILE A 57 -1.26 1.50 -4.85
CA ILE A 57 -2.15 1.38 -6.01
C ILE A 57 -1.57 2.15 -7.22
N ASP A 58 -1.03 3.35 -6.99
CA ASP A 58 -0.35 4.13 -8.02
C ASP A 58 0.85 3.39 -8.61
N ILE A 59 1.71 2.80 -7.76
CA ILE A 59 2.88 2.03 -8.21
C ILE A 59 2.43 0.86 -9.10
N ILE A 60 1.39 0.15 -8.70
CA ILE A 60 0.82 -0.96 -9.47
C ILE A 60 0.27 -0.48 -10.82
N ALA A 61 -0.45 0.65 -10.84
CA ALA A 61 -0.95 1.25 -12.08
C ALA A 61 0.19 1.70 -13.02
N MET A 62 1.25 2.29 -12.46
CA MET A 62 2.44 2.69 -13.21
C MET A 62 3.12 1.47 -13.87
N ILE A 63 3.27 0.37 -13.14
CA ILE A 63 3.84 -0.88 -13.67
C ILE A 63 2.94 -1.47 -14.75
N ASN A 64 1.63 -1.58 -14.51
CA ASN A 64 0.67 -2.09 -15.49
C ASN A 64 0.73 -1.31 -16.81
N SER A 65 0.76 0.02 -16.72
CA SER A 65 0.84 0.91 -17.88
C SER A 65 2.18 0.76 -18.62
N HIS A 66 3.31 0.75 -17.91
CA HIS A 66 4.62 0.63 -18.54
C HIS A 66 4.81 -0.68 -19.29
N TYR A 67 4.41 -1.80 -18.69
CA TYR A 67 4.54 -3.13 -19.28
C TYR A 67 3.35 -3.51 -20.17
N LYS A 68 2.36 -2.62 -20.35
CA LYS A 68 1.18 -2.82 -21.21
C LYS A 68 0.42 -4.11 -20.88
N LEU A 69 0.19 -4.38 -19.60
CA LEU A 69 -0.37 -5.66 -19.12
C LEU A 69 -1.90 -5.78 -19.32
N GLY A 70 -2.52 -4.81 -19.97
CA GLY A 70 -3.96 -4.75 -20.21
C GLY A 70 -4.53 -3.35 -19.94
N ILE A 71 -5.70 -3.07 -20.50
CA ILE A 71 -6.49 -1.86 -20.21
C ILE A 71 -7.42 -2.21 -19.05
N PRO A 72 -7.15 -1.71 -17.83
CA PRO A 72 -7.97 -2.03 -16.67
C PRO A 72 -9.30 -1.29 -16.75
N SER A 73 -10.41 -2.00 -16.54
CA SER A 73 -11.73 -1.40 -16.34
C SER A 73 -11.91 -0.89 -14.91
N ASN A 74 -11.11 -1.39 -13.95
CA ASN A 74 -11.11 -0.97 -12.55
C ASN A 74 -9.79 -1.33 -11.83
N ASN A 75 -9.60 -0.83 -10.59
CA ASN A 75 -8.39 -1.07 -9.80
C ASN A 75 -8.13 -2.55 -9.44
N LEU A 76 -9.16 -3.40 -9.34
CA LEU A 76 -8.97 -4.84 -9.06
C LEU A 76 -8.33 -5.56 -10.25
N GLU A 77 -8.68 -5.16 -11.48
CA GLU A 77 -8.06 -5.69 -12.70
C GLU A 77 -6.59 -5.31 -12.79
N ILE A 78 -6.20 -4.10 -12.35
CA ILE A 78 -4.78 -3.68 -12.35
C ILE A 78 -3.95 -4.64 -11.49
N ILE A 79 -4.37 -4.93 -10.26
CA ILE A 79 -3.63 -5.82 -9.35
C ILE A 79 -3.62 -7.26 -9.93
N SER A 80 -4.73 -7.69 -10.52
CA SER A 80 -4.84 -9.01 -11.17
C SER A 80 -3.89 -9.17 -12.35
N ASN A 81 -3.72 -8.14 -13.17
CA ASN A 81 -2.80 -8.16 -14.32
C ASN A 81 -1.35 -8.40 -13.88
N LEU A 82 -0.90 -7.76 -12.79
CA LEU A 82 0.45 -7.96 -12.25
C LEU A 82 0.64 -9.41 -11.78
N LYS A 83 -0.35 -9.99 -11.09
CA LYS A 83 -0.31 -11.39 -10.65
C LYS A 83 -0.26 -12.36 -11.84
N GLN A 84 -1.13 -12.17 -12.83
CA GLN A 84 -1.19 -13.02 -14.04
C GLN A 84 0.13 -13.00 -14.82
N ASN A 85 0.81 -11.85 -14.84
CA ASN A 85 2.11 -11.70 -15.47
C ASN A 85 3.31 -12.03 -14.55
N SER A 86 3.06 -12.67 -13.40
CA SER A 86 4.09 -13.08 -12.43
C SER A 86 5.01 -11.95 -11.95
N ILE A 87 4.49 -10.71 -11.91
CA ILE A 87 5.19 -9.54 -11.39
C ILE A 87 5.11 -9.50 -9.86
N ILE A 88 3.97 -9.93 -9.32
CA ILE A 88 3.73 -10.10 -7.88
C ILE A 88 3.24 -11.51 -7.60
N SER A 89 3.56 -12.03 -6.41
CA SER A 89 3.07 -13.31 -5.93
C SER A 89 1.58 -13.25 -5.56
N SER A 90 0.95 -14.44 -5.43
CA SER A 90 -0.40 -14.55 -4.86
C SER A 90 -0.50 -13.92 -3.48
N LYS A 91 0.55 -14.06 -2.66
CA LYS A 91 0.59 -13.46 -1.31
C LYS A 91 0.49 -11.93 -1.40
N THR A 92 1.34 -11.30 -2.20
CA THR A 92 1.33 -9.84 -2.38
C THR A 92 0.02 -9.33 -2.98
N PHE A 93 -0.54 -10.07 -3.95
CA PHE A 93 -1.86 -9.79 -4.47
C PHE A 93 -2.93 -9.74 -3.35
N ASP A 94 -2.95 -10.74 -2.47
CA ASP A 94 -3.91 -10.79 -1.36
C ASP A 94 -3.68 -9.67 -0.34
N LEU A 95 -2.41 -9.32 -0.05
CA LEU A 95 -2.06 -8.19 0.81
C LEU A 95 -2.61 -6.86 0.27
N ILE A 96 -2.35 -6.57 -1.01
CA ILE A 96 -2.79 -5.32 -1.65
C ILE A 96 -4.32 -5.25 -1.69
N GLN A 97 -4.99 -6.37 -2.00
CA GLN A 97 -6.45 -6.43 -1.97
C GLN A 97 -7.01 -6.15 -0.56
N GLY A 98 -6.42 -6.74 0.47
CA GLY A 98 -6.78 -6.50 1.86
C GLY A 98 -6.60 -5.03 2.27
N MET A 99 -5.45 -4.43 1.94
CA MET A 99 -5.18 -3.01 2.19
C MET A 99 -6.20 -2.10 1.50
N LYS A 100 -6.53 -2.38 0.23
CA LYS A 100 -7.53 -1.62 -0.52
C LYS A 100 -8.92 -1.75 0.10
N ALA A 101 -9.33 -2.95 0.49
CA ALA A 101 -10.61 -3.18 1.16
C ALA A 101 -10.67 -2.41 2.49
N PHE A 102 -9.63 -2.51 3.31
CA PHE A 102 -9.56 -1.80 4.59
C PHE A 102 -9.54 -0.27 4.41
N ARG A 103 -8.77 0.26 3.45
CA ARG A 103 -8.79 1.69 3.08
C ARG A 103 -10.19 2.16 2.69
N ASN A 104 -10.97 1.36 1.96
CA ASN A 104 -12.35 1.71 1.62
C ASN A 104 -13.26 1.77 2.86
N VAL A 105 -13.09 0.86 3.82
CA VAL A 105 -13.82 0.91 5.10
C VAL A 105 -13.43 2.15 5.90
N LEU A 106 -12.12 2.45 6.01
CA LEU A 106 -11.61 3.64 6.67
C LEU A 106 -12.21 4.94 6.10
N VAL A 107 -12.30 5.04 4.77
CA VAL A 107 -12.75 6.26 4.09
C VAL A 107 -14.28 6.42 4.10
N HIS A 108 -15.03 5.34 3.89
CA HIS A 108 -16.48 5.44 3.62
C HIS A 108 -17.37 5.06 4.81
N VAL A 109 -16.85 4.37 5.82
CA VAL A 109 -17.64 3.80 6.91
C VAL A 109 -17.16 4.31 8.28
N TYR A 110 -16.45 5.45 8.31
CA TYR A 110 -15.75 5.97 9.48
C TYR A 110 -16.61 6.02 10.76
N GLU A 111 -17.88 6.41 10.65
CA GLU A 111 -18.82 6.50 11.79
C GLU A 111 -19.18 5.15 12.42
N LYS A 112 -18.90 4.02 11.76
CA LYS A 112 -19.18 2.66 12.25
C LYS A 112 -17.91 1.81 12.40
N LEU A 113 -16.74 2.39 12.19
CA LEU A 113 -15.49 1.65 12.27
C LEU A 113 -15.16 1.36 13.74
N ASP A 114 -15.05 0.08 14.06
CA ASP A 114 -14.56 -0.37 15.36
C ASP A 114 -13.05 -0.06 15.46
N ASP A 115 -12.69 0.81 16.41
CA ASP A 115 -11.30 1.19 16.69
C ASP A 115 -10.40 -0.03 16.97
N ILE A 116 -10.96 -1.10 17.53
CA ILE A 116 -10.27 -2.38 17.76
C ILE A 116 -9.88 -3.02 16.42
N LEU A 117 -10.82 -3.09 15.48
CA LEU A 117 -10.55 -3.61 14.15
C LEU A 117 -9.53 -2.75 13.41
N ALA A 118 -9.66 -1.42 13.50
CA ALA A 118 -8.75 -0.50 12.87
C ALA A 118 -7.32 -0.62 13.42
N TYR A 119 -7.19 -0.69 14.75
CA TYR A 119 -5.91 -0.93 15.43
C TYR A 119 -5.24 -2.21 14.93
N ASN A 120 -5.97 -3.32 14.96
CA ASN A 120 -5.43 -4.63 14.60
C ASN A 120 -5.02 -4.70 13.12
N ASN A 121 -5.83 -4.13 12.22
CA ASN A 121 -5.50 -4.08 10.80
C ASN A 121 -4.26 -3.23 10.51
N ILE A 122 -4.18 -2.03 11.11
CA ILE A 122 -3.03 -1.14 10.91
C ILE A 122 -1.77 -1.79 11.48
N LYS A 123 -1.82 -2.31 12.72
CA LYS A 123 -0.69 -2.97 13.37
C LYS A 123 -0.14 -4.13 12.55
N LYS A 124 -1.04 -4.99 12.03
CA LYS A 124 -0.66 -6.15 11.23
C LYS A 124 -0.04 -5.76 9.89
N SER A 125 -0.56 -4.70 9.25
CA SER A 125 -0.17 -4.32 7.89
C SER A 125 1.04 -3.41 7.79
N MET A 126 1.62 -2.96 8.90
CA MET A 126 2.80 -2.08 8.86
C MET A 126 3.99 -2.70 8.15
N ASP A 127 4.21 -4.01 8.33
CA ASP A 127 5.34 -4.72 7.73
C ASP A 127 5.00 -5.27 6.33
N ASP A 128 3.72 -5.33 5.97
CA ASP A 128 3.27 -5.72 4.64
C ASP A 128 3.73 -4.72 3.57
N PHE A 129 3.83 -3.42 3.89
CA PHE A 129 4.37 -2.40 2.97
C PHE A 129 5.81 -2.72 2.55
N THR A 130 6.65 -3.14 3.50
CA THR A 130 8.04 -3.53 3.24
C THR A 130 8.11 -4.77 2.36
N LEU A 131 7.27 -5.77 2.62
CA LEU A 131 7.21 -6.99 1.78
C LEU A 131 6.83 -6.67 0.33
N ILE A 132 5.87 -5.77 0.13
CA ILE A 132 5.44 -5.33 -1.21
C ILE A 132 6.58 -4.58 -1.92
N GLU A 133 7.27 -3.68 -1.21
CA GLU A 133 8.42 -2.94 -1.72
C GLU A 133 9.53 -3.89 -2.19
N GLU A 134 9.92 -4.83 -1.34
CA GLU A 134 10.99 -5.79 -1.65
C GLU A 134 10.71 -6.59 -2.92
N GLU A 135 9.49 -7.11 -3.06
CA GLU A 135 9.10 -7.90 -4.23
C GLU A 135 9.08 -7.06 -5.52
N ILE A 136 8.47 -5.87 -5.48
CA ILE A 136 8.41 -4.95 -6.63
C ILE A 136 9.83 -4.51 -7.03
N MET A 137 10.67 -4.16 -6.07
CA MET A 137 12.04 -3.73 -6.34
C MET A 137 12.91 -4.88 -6.85
N ALA A 138 12.71 -6.11 -6.38
CA ALA A 138 13.37 -7.30 -6.93
C ALA A 138 12.98 -7.53 -8.39
N PHE A 139 11.69 -7.43 -8.73
CA PHE A 139 11.20 -7.52 -10.10
C PHE A 139 11.84 -6.44 -11.00
N LEU A 140 11.82 -5.18 -10.57
CA LEU A 140 12.37 -4.07 -11.35
C LEU A 140 13.89 -4.19 -11.56
N LYS A 141 14.64 -4.66 -10.54
CA LYS A 141 16.09 -4.92 -10.65
C LYS A 141 16.41 -6.01 -11.67
N LYS A 142 15.64 -7.11 -11.68
CA LYS A 142 15.82 -8.21 -12.64
C LYS A 142 15.57 -7.76 -14.08
N ASN A 143 14.59 -6.88 -14.28
CA ASN A 143 14.17 -6.39 -15.59
C ASN A 143 14.84 -5.07 -16.01
N LYS A 144 15.81 -4.57 -15.22
CA LYS A 144 16.64 -3.39 -15.52
C LYS A 144 17.70 -3.64 -16.61
N LYS A 145 17.85 -4.88 -17.08
CA LYS A 145 18.93 -5.36 -17.97
C LYS A 145 18.59 -5.36 -19.47
N PHE A 146 17.56 -4.63 -19.90
CA PHE A 146 17.27 -4.39 -21.32
C PHE A 146 17.55 -2.93 -21.68
#